data_AF-A0A4Q6BPU4-F1
#
_entry.id   AF-A0A4Q6BPU4-F1
#
_cell.length_a   1.000
_cell.length_b   1.000
_cell.length_c   1.000
_cell.angle_alpha   90.00
_cell.angle_beta   90.00
_cell.angle_gamma   90.00
#
_symmetry.space_group_name_H-M   'P 1'
#
loop_
_entity.id
_entity.type
_entity.pdbx_description
1 polymer ?
#
loop_
_entity_poly.entity_id
_entity_poly.type
_entity_poly.pdbx_seq_one_letter_code
_entity_poly.pdbx_strand_id
1 'polypeptide(L)'
;PEFDKYVFAANPGEISDPVKSQFGYHIIQVVQKKAPNTRTYEEVRNELAAAMIAKDEARVALEGLEAKLKAGDSAALNAFVSENKLKWEETGAFTIETDEVPKIGQSDEAARMAFSLSSTKPLADRLIRQGPLAYALRYKAVPAEKAKPADSPERNPELLASFTANRRSEDALRQWVEQIRKSSKITMNEQFAGQAAQ
;
A
#
# COMPACT_ATOMS: atom_id res chain seq x y z
N PRO A 1 3.90 23.24 21.56
CA PRO A 1 4.88 23.75 20.57
C PRO A 1 4.82 25.29 20.52
N GLU A 2 5.92 26.00 20.27
CA GLU A 2 5.90 27.47 20.16
C GLU A 2 5.05 27.94 18.97
N PHE A 3 5.08 27.20 17.86
CA PHE A 3 4.25 27.43 16.68
C PHE A 3 2.74 27.50 17.02
N ASP A 4 2.20 26.43 17.63
CA ASP A 4 0.78 26.37 17.99
C ASP A 4 0.38 27.52 18.92
N LYS A 5 1.22 27.81 19.92
CA LYS A 5 0.96 28.90 20.88
C LYS A 5 0.80 30.24 20.19
N TYR A 6 1.66 30.54 19.20
CA TYR A 6 1.57 31.78 18.43
C TYR A 6 0.33 31.79 17.52
N VAL A 7 0.11 30.74 16.73
CA VAL A 7 -1.00 30.65 15.77
C VAL A 7 -2.37 30.81 16.43
N PHE A 8 -2.57 30.21 17.61
CA PHE A 8 -3.84 30.33 18.32
C PHE A 8 -4.02 31.69 19.00
N ALA A 9 -2.93 32.34 19.44
CA ALA A 9 -2.98 33.65 20.11
C ALA A 9 -3.09 34.83 19.13
N ALA A 10 -2.32 34.84 18.05
CA ALA A 10 -2.14 35.99 17.16
C ALA A 10 -3.40 36.36 16.36
N ASN A 11 -3.62 37.64 16.07
CA ASN A 11 -4.74 38.10 15.26
C ASN A 11 -4.47 37.96 13.76
N PRO A 12 -5.52 37.90 12.91
CA PRO A 12 -5.34 37.93 11.47
C PRO A 12 -4.57 39.19 11.02
N GLY A 13 -3.53 38.99 10.21
CA GLY A 13 -2.63 40.02 9.72
C GLY A 13 -1.30 40.12 10.50
N GLU A 14 -1.22 39.58 11.72
CA GLU A 14 0.00 39.67 12.55
C GLU A 14 1.09 38.71 12.08
N ILE A 15 2.34 39.19 12.08
CA ILE A 15 3.55 38.45 11.72
C ILE A 15 4.35 38.14 12.98
N SER A 16 4.77 36.88 13.14
CA SER A 16 5.52 36.42 14.32
C SER A 16 7.00 36.81 14.27
N ASP A 17 7.61 36.90 15.44
CA ASP A 17 9.06 36.73 15.55
C ASP A 17 9.48 35.30 15.10
N PRO A 18 10.76 35.07 14.77
CA PRO A 18 11.24 33.74 14.35
C PRO A 18 10.99 32.68 15.43
N VAL A 19 10.08 31.74 15.13
CA VAL A 19 9.65 30.68 16.05
C VAL A 19 10.41 29.39 15.77
N LYS A 20 10.90 28.70 16.80
CA LYS A 20 11.64 27.44 16.62
C LYS A 20 10.68 26.26 16.64
N SER A 21 10.73 25.43 15.59
CA SER A 21 10.03 24.16 15.51
C SER A 21 11.00 23.01 15.23
N GLN A 22 10.51 21.76 15.27
CA GLN A 22 11.30 20.57 14.91
C GLN A 22 11.84 20.60 13.48
N PHE A 23 11.30 21.47 12.61
CA PHE A 23 11.71 21.64 11.21
C PHE A 23 12.60 22.88 10.99
N GLY A 24 13.02 23.59 12.05
CA GLY A 24 13.84 24.80 11.97
C GLY A 24 13.11 26.07 12.40
N TYR A 25 13.51 27.23 11.86
CA TYR A 25 12.94 28.53 12.21
C TYR A 25 11.82 28.93 11.25
N HIS A 26 10.70 29.41 11.79
CA HIS A 26 9.49 29.76 11.03
C HIS A 26 9.07 31.19 11.36
N ILE A 27 8.72 31.98 10.35
CA ILE A 27 8.00 33.26 10.50
C ILE A 27 6.56 32.99 10.11
N ILE A 28 5.62 33.33 10.99
CA ILE A 28 4.22 32.91 10.86
C ILE A 28 3.36 34.15 10.68
N GLN A 29 2.54 34.18 9.64
CA GLN A 29 1.49 35.19 9.46
C GLN A 29 0.12 34.53 9.51
N VAL A 30 -0.74 34.98 10.42
CA VAL A 30 -2.13 34.48 10.48
C VAL A 30 -2.94 35.19 9.40
N VAL A 31 -3.28 34.52 8.30
CA VAL A 31 -4.04 35.16 7.19
C VAL A 31 -5.50 35.37 7.57
N GLN A 32 -6.12 34.39 8.22
CA GLN A 32 -7.54 34.42 8.59
C GLN A 32 -7.80 33.48 9.75
N LYS A 33 -8.64 33.89 10.71
CA LYS A 33 -9.23 33.00 11.72
C LYS A 33 -10.66 32.66 11.31
N LYS A 34 -10.93 31.40 11.02
CA LYS A 34 -12.29 30.89 10.80
C LYS A 34 -12.81 30.33 12.12
N ALA A 35 -13.97 30.81 12.58
CA ALA A 35 -14.63 30.21 13.75
C ALA A 35 -14.95 28.73 13.45
N PRO A 36 -14.90 27.84 14.45
CA PRO A 36 -15.37 26.48 14.28
C PRO A 36 -16.85 26.54 13.93
N ASN A 37 -17.17 26.22 12.68
CA ASN A 37 -18.55 26.07 12.25
C ASN A 37 -19.05 24.70 12.71
N THR A 38 -19.47 24.63 13.96
CA THR A 38 -19.99 23.40 14.56
C THR A 38 -21.45 23.26 14.14
N ARG A 39 -21.70 22.64 12.98
CA ARG A 39 -23.06 22.19 12.61
C ARG A 39 -23.56 21.28 13.73
N THR A 40 -24.78 21.49 14.22
CA THR A 40 -25.31 20.67 15.31
C THR A 40 -25.62 19.26 14.80
N TYR A 41 -25.59 18.25 15.68
CA TYR A 41 -25.89 16.87 15.27
C TYR A 41 -27.29 16.76 14.62
N GLU A 42 -28.28 17.48 15.15
CA GLU A 42 -29.64 17.54 14.60
C GLU A 42 -29.65 18.03 13.13
N GLU A 43 -28.83 19.03 12.80
CA GLU A 43 -28.74 19.58 11.44
C GLU A 43 -28.10 18.61 10.43
N VAL A 44 -27.18 17.76 10.88
CA VAL A 44 -26.49 16.78 10.01
C VAL A 44 -27.04 15.38 10.13
N ARG A 45 -27.97 15.11 11.05
CA ARG A 45 -28.48 13.76 11.33
C ARG A 45 -29.00 13.08 10.08
N ASN A 46 -29.84 13.78 9.31
CA ASN A 46 -30.43 13.23 8.10
C ASN A 46 -29.38 13.01 7.00
N GLU A 47 -28.40 13.92 6.89
CA GLU A 47 -27.28 13.82 5.94
C GLU A 47 -26.39 12.61 6.28
N LEU A 48 -26.04 12.44 7.55
CA LEU A 48 -25.26 11.31 8.06
C LEU A 48 -26.02 9.99 7.92
N ALA A 49 -27.31 9.97 8.25
CA ALA A 49 -28.14 8.77 8.10
C ALA A 49 -28.21 8.33 6.63
N ALA A 50 -28.45 9.27 5.71
CA ALA A 50 -28.44 8.99 4.28
C ALA A 50 -27.06 8.48 3.81
N ALA A 51 -25.98 9.11 4.26
CA ALA A 51 -24.62 8.67 3.93
C ALA A 51 -24.29 7.26 4.47
N MET A 52 -24.76 6.93 5.67
CA MET A 52 -24.57 5.60 6.25
C MET A 52 -25.38 4.53 5.51
N ILE A 53 -26.65 4.81 5.18
CA ILE A 53 -27.49 3.89 4.41
C ILE A 53 -26.85 3.63 3.05
N ALA A 54 -26.44 4.68 2.33
CA ALA A 54 -25.78 4.54 1.03
C ALA A 54 -24.49 3.71 1.13
N LYS A 55 -23.72 3.89 2.19
CA LYS A 55 -22.50 3.10 2.44
C LYS A 55 -22.80 1.64 2.71
N ASP A 56 -23.84 1.34 3.48
CA ASP A 56 -24.24 -0.04 3.79
C ASP A 56 -24.81 -0.76 2.57
N GLU A 57 -25.65 -0.08 1.78
CA GLU A 57 -26.15 -0.61 0.50
C GLU A 57 -25.00 -0.93 -0.46
N ALA A 58 -24.04 -0.02 -0.60
CA ALA A 58 -22.85 -0.26 -1.41
C ALA A 58 -22.04 -1.45 -0.89
N ARG A 59 -21.85 -1.57 0.42
CA ARG A 59 -21.14 -2.70 1.03
C ARG A 59 -21.81 -4.04 0.70
N VAL A 60 -23.14 -4.13 0.89
CA VAL A 60 -23.90 -5.35 0.61
C VAL A 60 -23.85 -5.71 -0.87
N ALA A 61 -23.96 -4.72 -1.76
CA ALA A 61 -23.85 -4.94 -3.21
C ALA A 61 -22.46 -5.47 -3.60
N LEU A 62 -21.39 -4.90 -3.01
CA LEU A 62 -20.02 -5.35 -3.25
C LEU A 62 -19.76 -6.76 -2.71
N GLU A 63 -20.26 -7.10 -1.52
CA GLU A 63 -20.16 -8.45 -0.95
C GLU A 63 -20.88 -9.48 -1.83
N GLY A 64 -22.07 -9.13 -2.35
CA GLY A 64 -22.81 -9.97 -3.29
C GLY A 64 -22.09 -10.15 -4.63
N LEU A 65 -21.41 -9.10 -5.12
CA LEU A 65 -20.58 -9.17 -6.33
C LEU A 65 -19.33 -10.04 -6.11
N GLU A 66 -18.63 -9.87 -4.98
CA GLU A 66 -17.46 -10.70 -4.63
C GLU A 66 -17.82 -12.18 -4.55
N ALA A 67 -18.99 -12.54 -4.00
CA ALA A 67 -19.46 -13.92 -3.96
C ALA A 67 -19.67 -14.51 -5.37
N LYS A 68 -20.23 -13.73 -6.30
CA LYS A 68 -20.43 -14.14 -7.70
C LYS A 68 -19.10 -14.23 -8.47
N LEU A 69 -18.16 -13.33 -8.21
CA LEU A 69 -16.81 -13.37 -8.78
C LEU A 69 -16.04 -14.62 -8.35
N LYS A 70 -16.14 -15.00 -7.07
CA LYS A 70 -15.56 -16.27 -6.58
C LYS A 70 -16.17 -17.50 -7.25
N ALA A 71 -17.44 -17.43 -7.61
CA ALA A 71 -18.12 -18.48 -8.38
C ALA A 71 -17.76 -18.49 -9.89
N GLY A 72 -16.95 -17.54 -10.35
CA GLY A 72 -16.52 -17.42 -11.75
C GLY A 72 -17.55 -16.75 -12.67
N ASP A 73 -18.57 -16.10 -12.12
CA ASP A 73 -19.63 -15.46 -12.90
C ASP A 73 -19.19 -14.09 -13.45
N SER A 74 -18.51 -14.13 -14.59
CA SER A 74 -18.11 -12.94 -15.34
C SER A 74 -19.29 -12.14 -15.92
N ALA A 75 -20.46 -12.76 -16.10
CA ALA A 75 -21.66 -12.09 -16.60
C ALA A 75 -22.24 -11.15 -15.54
N ALA A 76 -22.23 -11.58 -14.27
CA ALA A 76 -22.65 -10.75 -13.15
C ALA A 76 -21.82 -9.45 -13.02
N LEU A 77 -20.50 -9.51 -13.25
CA LEU A 77 -19.68 -8.31 -13.24
C LEU A 77 -20.01 -7.37 -14.39
N ASN A 78 -20.18 -7.89 -15.61
CA ASN A 78 -20.54 -7.06 -16.77
C ASN A 78 -21.92 -6.40 -16.61
N ALA A 79 -22.88 -7.13 -16.02
CA ALA A 79 -24.18 -6.58 -15.65
C ALA A 79 -24.04 -5.47 -14.60
N PHE A 80 -23.26 -5.69 -13.54
CA PHE A 80 -23.02 -4.70 -12.49
C PHE A 80 -22.35 -3.42 -13.02
N VAL A 81 -21.36 -3.56 -13.91
CA VAL A 81 -20.69 -2.42 -14.58
C VAL A 81 -21.69 -1.62 -15.41
N SER A 82 -22.59 -2.29 -16.13
CA SER A 82 -23.59 -1.64 -16.97
C SER A 82 -24.70 -0.96 -16.16
N GLU A 83 -25.22 -1.63 -15.13
CA GLU A 83 -26.26 -1.14 -14.22
C GLU A 83 -25.79 0.11 -13.47
N ASN A 84 -24.55 0.11 -13.00
CA ASN A 84 -23.96 1.22 -12.25
C ASN A 84 -23.23 2.25 -13.15
N LYS A 85 -23.33 2.11 -14.48
CA LYS A 85 -22.70 3.01 -15.47
C LYS A 85 -21.19 3.20 -15.27
N LEU A 86 -20.52 2.14 -14.80
CA LEU A 86 -19.08 2.13 -14.56
C LEU A 86 -18.32 1.94 -15.87
N LYS A 87 -17.07 2.43 -15.93
CA LYS A 87 -16.22 2.34 -17.13
C LYS A 87 -14.95 1.56 -16.81
N TRP A 88 -14.52 0.74 -17.77
CA TRP A 88 -13.21 0.11 -17.71
C TRP A 88 -12.13 1.12 -18.03
N GLU A 89 -11.17 1.26 -17.13
CA GLU A 89 -9.98 2.07 -17.35
C GLU A 89 -8.74 1.20 -17.44
N GLU A 90 -7.83 1.60 -18.33
CA GLU A 90 -6.51 1.00 -18.42
C GLU A 90 -5.59 1.61 -17.35
N THR A 91 -4.95 0.73 -16.57
CA THR A 91 -3.98 1.08 -15.53
C THR A 91 -2.64 1.52 -16.11
N GLY A 92 -2.34 1.18 -17.37
CA GLY A 92 -1.01 1.36 -17.96
C GLY A 92 -0.06 0.20 -17.65
N ALA A 93 1.19 0.29 -18.13
CA ALA A 93 2.23 -0.70 -17.85
C ALA A 93 2.82 -0.48 -16.46
N PHE A 94 3.09 -1.56 -15.73
CA PHE A 94 3.72 -1.55 -14.41
C PHE A 94 4.50 -2.84 -14.18
N THR A 95 5.40 -2.82 -13.20
CA THR A 95 6.27 -3.95 -12.86
C THR A 95 6.00 -4.39 -11.42
N ILE A 96 6.45 -5.60 -11.07
CA ILE A 96 6.34 -6.12 -9.71
C ILE A 96 7.35 -5.48 -8.75
N GLU A 97 8.33 -4.72 -9.26
CA GLU A 97 9.39 -4.10 -8.44
C GLU A 97 8.91 -2.85 -7.69
N THR A 98 7.91 -2.15 -8.24
CA THR A 98 7.49 -0.85 -7.72
C THR A 98 6.28 -0.93 -6.78
N ASP A 99 5.65 -2.11 -6.62
CA ASP A 99 4.40 -2.33 -5.85
C ASP A 99 3.30 -1.28 -6.08
N GLU A 100 3.38 -0.60 -7.22
CA GLU A 100 2.57 0.53 -7.60
C GLU A 100 1.85 0.20 -8.90
N VAL A 101 0.52 0.22 -8.83
CA VAL A 101 -0.33 0.02 -10.00
C VAL A 101 -0.88 1.38 -10.39
N PRO A 102 -0.54 1.92 -11.58
CA PRO A 102 -0.97 3.27 -11.93
C PRO A 102 -2.49 3.38 -11.95
N LYS A 103 -3.00 4.54 -11.48
CA LYS A 103 -4.41 4.85 -11.16
C LYS A 103 -5.02 4.17 -9.94
N ILE A 104 -4.41 3.10 -9.43
CA ILE A 104 -4.84 2.43 -8.20
C ILE A 104 -3.96 2.88 -7.00
N GLY A 105 -2.68 3.15 -7.25
CA GLY A 105 -1.70 3.58 -6.27
C GLY A 105 -0.82 2.44 -5.76
N GLN A 106 -0.17 2.65 -4.61
CA GLN A 106 0.65 1.64 -3.95
C GLN A 106 -0.24 0.57 -3.32
N SER A 107 -0.22 -0.63 -3.91
CA SER A 107 -1.06 -1.74 -3.48
C SER A 107 -0.42 -3.07 -3.87
N ASP A 108 0.20 -3.72 -2.88
CA ASP A 108 0.75 -5.08 -3.02
C ASP A 108 -0.36 -6.07 -3.44
N GLU A 109 -1.57 -5.93 -2.88
CA GLU A 109 -2.71 -6.77 -3.27
C GLU A 109 -3.08 -6.59 -4.74
N ALA A 110 -3.15 -5.34 -5.22
CA ALA A 110 -3.47 -5.07 -6.62
C ALA A 110 -2.40 -5.62 -7.56
N ALA A 111 -1.12 -5.40 -7.24
CA ALA A 111 0.00 -5.88 -8.03
C ALA A 111 -0.02 -7.41 -8.14
N ARG A 112 -0.04 -8.13 -7.01
CA ARG A 112 -0.07 -9.60 -6.99
C ARG A 112 -1.25 -10.17 -7.77
N MET A 113 -2.43 -9.58 -7.60
CA MET A 113 -3.62 -10.03 -8.30
C MET A 113 -3.50 -9.79 -9.79
N ALA A 114 -3.08 -8.60 -10.22
CA ALA A 114 -2.90 -8.29 -11.63
C ALA A 114 -1.90 -9.23 -12.32
N PHE A 115 -0.78 -9.56 -11.66
CA PHE A 115 0.22 -10.50 -12.18
C PHE A 115 -0.24 -11.97 -12.15
N SER A 116 -1.24 -12.32 -11.32
CA SER A 116 -1.85 -13.64 -11.34
C SER A 116 -2.87 -13.84 -12.47
N LEU A 117 -3.35 -12.74 -13.07
CA LEU A 117 -4.26 -12.80 -14.22
C LEU A 117 -3.50 -13.10 -15.50
N SER A 118 -4.12 -13.86 -16.40
CA SER A 118 -3.53 -14.25 -17.66
C SER A 118 -4.60 -14.40 -18.74
N SER A 119 -4.20 -14.73 -19.98
CA SER A 119 -5.16 -15.02 -21.05
C SER A 119 -6.10 -16.20 -20.72
N THR A 120 -5.71 -17.11 -19.83
CA THR A 120 -6.54 -18.26 -19.41
C THR A 120 -7.48 -17.92 -18.26
N LYS A 121 -7.09 -17.00 -17.36
CA LYS A 121 -7.94 -16.44 -16.30
C LYS A 121 -7.89 -14.92 -16.37
N PRO A 122 -8.69 -14.30 -17.27
CA PRO A 122 -8.57 -12.87 -17.55
C PRO A 122 -9.26 -12.00 -16.51
N LEU A 123 -10.00 -12.57 -15.55
CA LEU A 123 -10.76 -11.82 -14.56
C LEU A 123 -10.34 -12.20 -13.14
N ALA A 124 -10.20 -11.17 -12.29
CA ALA A 124 -10.00 -11.35 -10.86
C ALA A 124 -11.19 -12.06 -10.20
N ASP A 125 -10.90 -12.95 -9.27
CA ASP A 125 -11.88 -13.70 -8.48
C ASP A 125 -12.36 -12.94 -7.24
N ARG A 126 -11.78 -11.77 -6.96
CA ARG A 126 -12.18 -10.88 -5.87
C ARG A 126 -11.94 -9.42 -6.24
N LEU A 127 -12.58 -8.53 -5.50
CA LEU A 127 -12.36 -7.09 -5.60
C LEU A 127 -11.17 -6.68 -4.73
N ILE A 128 -10.40 -5.71 -5.20
CA ILE A 128 -9.32 -5.10 -4.44
C ILE A 128 -9.85 -3.85 -3.76
N ARG A 129 -9.60 -3.72 -2.46
CA ARG A 129 -10.03 -2.56 -1.67
C ARG A 129 -8.85 -1.61 -1.51
N GLN A 130 -9.03 -0.36 -1.90
CA GLN A 130 -8.07 0.71 -1.72
C GLN A 130 -8.79 1.91 -1.13
N GLY A 131 -8.63 2.09 0.18
CA GLY A 131 -9.34 3.10 0.94
C GLY A 131 -10.86 2.99 0.77
N PRO A 132 -11.56 4.04 0.33
CA PRO A 132 -13.01 4.01 0.12
C PRO A 132 -13.43 3.35 -1.21
N LEU A 133 -12.48 2.98 -2.07
CA LEU A 133 -12.76 2.47 -3.41
C LEU A 133 -12.51 0.97 -3.51
N ALA A 134 -13.34 0.29 -4.30
CA ALA A 134 -13.17 -1.10 -4.68
C ALA A 134 -12.92 -1.20 -6.18
N TYR A 135 -11.90 -1.97 -6.57
CA TYR A 135 -11.46 -2.13 -7.95
C TYR A 135 -11.63 -3.59 -8.39
N ALA A 136 -12.14 -3.78 -9.61
CA ALA A 136 -12.12 -5.06 -10.30
C ALA A 136 -11.01 -5.03 -11.36
N LEU A 137 -10.20 -6.09 -11.43
CA LEU A 137 -9.12 -6.19 -12.42
C LEU A 137 -9.49 -7.16 -13.53
N ARG A 138 -9.15 -6.75 -14.76
CA ARG A 138 -9.25 -7.56 -15.96
C ARG A 138 -7.94 -7.53 -16.72
N TYR A 139 -7.42 -8.70 -17.04
CA TYR A 139 -6.26 -8.86 -17.92
C TYR A 139 -6.56 -8.27 -19.30
N LYS A 140 -5.64 -7.43 -19.78
CA LYS A 140 -5.68 -6.87 -21.14
C LYS A 140 -4.57 -7.51 -21.98
N ALA A 141 -3.32 -7.24 -21.62
CA ALA A 141 -2.13 -7.81 -22.22
C ALA A 141 -0.94 -7.55 -21.29
N VAL A 142 0.05 -8.44 -21.31
CA VAL A 142 1.41 -8.07 -20.90
C VAL A 142 2.06 -7.41 -22.11
N PRO A 143 2.41 -6.10 -22.04
CA PRO A 143 3.21 -5.48 -23.09
C PRO A 143 4.47 -6.33 -23.28
N ALA A 144 4.87 -6.57 -24.53
CA ALA A 144 6.18 -7.16 -24.83
C ALA A 144 7.26 -6.11 -24.53
N GLU A 145 7.36 -5.68 -23.29
CA GLU A 145 8.49 -4.93 -22.79
C GLU A 145 9.63 -5.93 -22.75
N LYS A 146 10.48 -5.86 -23.78
CA LYS A 146 11.75 -6.56 -23.79
C LYS A 146 12.45 -6.10 -22.52
N ALA A 147 12.43 -6.92 -21.47
CA ALA A 147 13.29 -6.74 -20.32
C ALA A 147 14.66 -6.35 -20.89
N LYS A 148 15.19 -5.19 -20.50
CA LYS A 148 16.52 -4.81 -20.96
C LYS A 148 17.41 -6.00 -20.61
N PRO A 149 18.15 -6.60 -21.57
CA PRO A 149 18.88 -7.85 -21.37
C PRO A 149 19.93 -7.82 -20.23
N ALA A 150 20.07 -6.70 -19.52
CA ALA A 150 21.02 -6.45 -18.44
C ALA A 150 20.56 -6.97 -17.06
N ASP A 151 19.27 -7.18 -16.84
CA ASP A 151 18.71 -7.51 -15.51
C ASP A 151 18.52 -9.02 -15.27
N SER A 152 18.77 -9.85 -16.30
CA SER A 152 18.73 -11.31 -16.17
C SER A 152 20.11 -11.86 -15.77
N PRO A 153 20.24 -12.59 -14.64
CA PRO A 153 21.52 -13.13 -14.20
C PRO A 153 22.18 -14.01 -15.26
N GLU A 154 21.40 -14.74 -16.06
CA GLU A 154 21.91 -15.69 -17.06
C GLU A 154 22.79 -15.08 -18.17
N ARG A 155 22.80 -13.75 -18.36
CA ARG A 155 23.56 -13.08 -19.43
C ARG A 155 24.45 -11.92 -18.98
N ASN A 156 24.44 -11.57 -17.69
CA ASN A 156 25.34 -10.57 -17.13
C ASN A 156 26.40 -11.24 -16.22
N PRO A 157 27.64 -11.44 -16.71
CA PRO A 157 28.68 -12.14 -15.96
C PRO A 157 29.07 -11.44 -14.66
N GLU A 158 28.89 -10.12 -14.55
CA GLU A 158 29.18 -9.35 -13.35
C GLU A 158 28.12 -9.57 -12.26
N LEU A 159 26.84 -9.66 -12.65
CA LEU A 159 25.76 -10.04 -11.73
C LEU A 159 25.89 -11.51 -11.29
N LEU A 160 26.19 -12.44 -12.20
CA LEU A 160 26.49 -13.83 -11.84
C LEU A 160 27.65 -13.95 -10.85
N ALA A 161 28.71 -13.16 -11.06
CA ALA A 161 29.86 -13.11 -10.18
C ALA A 161 29.48 -12.58 -8.78
N SER A 162 28.67 -11.51 -8.69
CA SER A 162 28.24 -10.95 -7.41
C SER A 162 27.27 -11.88 -6.66
N PHE A 163 26.31 -12.51 -7.34
CA PHE A 163 25.43 -13.53 -6.74
C PHE A 163 26.21 -14.74 -6.22
N THR A 164 27.17 -15.23 -7.01
CA THR A 164 28.02 -16.36 -6.63
C THR A 164 28.95 -16.00 -5.46
N ALA A 165 29.51 -14.79 -5.47
CA ALA A 165 30.36 -14.28 -4.40
C ALA A 165 29.58 -14.15 -3.09
N ASN A 166 28.38 -13.57 -3.12
CA ASN A 166 27.53 -13.43 -1.94
C ASN A 166 27.17 -14.80 -1.35
N ARG A 167 26.71 -15.76 -2.16
CA ARG A 167 26.38 -17.10 -1.69
C ARG A 167 27.57 -17.81 -1.05
N ARG A 168 28.75 -17.73 -1.67
CA ARG A 168 29.98 -18.29 -1.11
C ARG A 168 30.40 -17.62 0.19
N SER A 169 30.21 -16.31 0.30
CA SER A 169 30.52 -15.55 1.52
C SER A 169 29.63 -15.94 2.69
N GLU A 170 28.33 -16.15 2.44
CA GLU A 170 27.37 -16.62 3.44
C GLU A 170 27.69 -18.04 3.89
N ASP A 171 27.99 -18.95 2.95
CA ASP A 171 28.39 -20.33 3.25
C ASP A 171 29.69 -20.36 4.08
N ALA A 172 30.69 -19.54 3.72
CA ALA A 172 31.94 -19.42 4.45
C ALA A 172 31.74 -18.84 5.86
N LEU A 173 30.91 -17.79 5.99
CA LEU A 173 30.56 -17.19 7.28
C LEU A 173 29.85 -18.21 8.17
N ARG A 174 28.89 -18.96 7.63
CA ARG A 174 28.16 -20.00 8.35
C ARG A 174 29.10 -21.10 8.84
N GLN A 175 29.99 -21.59 7.98
CA GLN A 175 30.97 -22.62 8.36
C GLN A 175 31.94 -22.11 9.43
N TRP A 176 32.39 -20.87 9.33
CA TRP A 176 33.25 -20.24 10.32
C TRP A 176 32.55 -20.09 11.68
N VAL A 177 31.29 -19.63 11.70
CA VAL A 177 30.48 -19.55 12.91
C VAL A 177 30.28 -20.93 13.53
N GLU A 178 29.97 -21.96 12.73
CA GLU A 178 29.84 -23.33 13.23
C GLU A 178 31.15 -23.88 13.80
N GLN A 179 32.30 -23.56 13.19
CA GLN A 179 33.61 -23.97 13.69
C GLN A 179 33.98 -23.28 15.00
N ILE A 180 33.73 -21.97 15.12
CA ILE A 180 33.91 -21.24 16.38
C ILE A 180 33.00 -21.82 17.46
N ARG A 181 31.75 -22.14 17.13
CA ARG A 181 30.80 -22.74 18.07
C ARG A 181 31.27 -24.10 18.57
N LYS A 182 31.89 -24.92 17.71
CA LYS A 182 32.45 -26.24 18.07
C LYS A 182 33.75 -26.16 18.88
N SER A 183 34.58 -25.15 18.64
CA SER A 183 35.89 -24.99 19.30
C SER A 183 35.84 -24.14 20.57
N SER A 184 34.74 -23.42 20.81
CA SER A 184 34.58 -22.57 21.98
C SER A 184 33.85 -23.28 23.12
N LYS A 185 34.30 -23.04 24.35
CA LYS A 185 33.60 -23.49 25.55
C LYS A 185 32.44 -22.54 25.87
N ILE A 186 31.28 -22.81 25.31
CA ILE A 186 30.06 -22.01 25.54
C ILE A 186 29.37 -22.53 26.81
N THR A 187 29.18 -21.65 27.80
CA THR A 187 28.36 -21.94 28.98
C THR A 187 27.10 -21.09 28.90
N MET A 188 25.95 -21.73 28.68
CA MET A 188 24.65 -21.07 28.58
C MET A 188 24.02 -21.03 29.97
N ASN A 189 23.69 -19.85 30.50
CA ASN A 189 22.96 -19.75 31.75
C ASN A 189 21.48 -20.08 31.51
N GLU A 190 21.04 -21.26 31.92
CA GLU A 190 19.68 -21.76 31.65
C GLU A 190 18.55 -20.92 32.27
N GLN A 191 18.84 -20.10 33.29
CA GLN A 191 17.84 -19.19 33.88
C GLN A 191 17.36 -18.11 32.90
N PHE A 192 18.15 -17.79 31.87
CA PHE A 192 17.82 -16.77 30.87
C PHE A 192 17.56 -17.34 29.46
N ALA A 193 17.83 -18.62 29.22
CA ALA A 193 17.69 -19.24 27.90
C ALA A 193 16.22 -19.48 27.48
N GLY A 194 15.29 -19.49 28.43
CA GLY A 194 13.86 -19.77 28.18
C GLY A 194 13.02 -18.59 27.67
N GLN A 195 13.54 -17.36 27.59
CA GLN A 195 12.76 -16.19 27.13
C GLN A 195 12.91 -15.86 25.64
N ALA A 196 13.77 -16.58 24.89
CA ALA A 196 13.99 -16.32 23.46
C ALA A 196 13.28 -17.32 22.52
N ALA A 197 12.37 -18.15 23.06
CA ALA A 197 11.57 -19.09 22.28
C ALA A 197 10.09 -19.00 22.68
N GLN A 198 9.49 -17.82 22.50
CA GLN A 198 8.08 -17.61 22.22
C GLN A 198 7.94 -16.55 21.14
#